data_AF-A0A259PDC5-F1
#
_entry.id   AF-A0A259PDC5-F1
#
_cell.length_a   1.000
_cell.length_b   1.000
_cell.length_c   1.000
_cell.angle_alpha   90.00
_cell.angle_beta   90.00
_cell.angle_gamma   90.00
#
_symmetry.space_group_name_H-M   'P 1'
#
loop_
_entity.id
_entity.type
_entity.pdbx_description
1 polymer ?
#
loop_
_entity_poly.entity_id
_entity_poly.type
_entity_poly.pdbx_seq_one_letter_code
_entity_poly.pdbx_strand_id
1 'polypeptide(L)'
;MKLNQSSKWIQIGLIAVTSAIAMPQAMAQEGGTRVGAVNVEKVFNESDMAKASQTRLQNEFTKRQNEIRQSAERIKSAAEKLDRDSAVMSEAERVRKQRELADQDRELQRKRRKN
;
A
#
# COMPACT_ATOMS: atom_id res chain seq x y z
N MET A 1 -48.92 26.54 -77.89
CA MET A 1 -47.91 25.63 -77.29
C MET A 1 -47.17 26.31 -76.14
N LYS A 2 -47.72 26.34 -74.91
CA LYS A 2 -46.99 26.72 -73.67
C LYS A 2 -47.69 26.13 -72.42
N LEU A 3 -47.73 24.81 -72.26
CA LEU A 3 -48.14 24.16 -71.00
C LEU A 3 -47.12 23.14 -70.48
N ASN A 4 -46.11 22.76 -71.27
CA ASN A 4 -45.20 21.66 -70.92
C ASN A 4 -43.92 22.10 -70.18
N GLN A 5 -43.73 23.41 -69.95
CA GLN A 5 -42.57 23.89 -69.19
C GLN A 5 -42.82 23.83 -67.68
N SER A 6 -44.02 24.17 -67.19
CA SER A 6 -44.33 24.20 -65.76
C SER A 6 -44.22 22.83 -65.06
N SER A 7 -44.51 21.73 -65.77
CA SER A 7 -44.38 20.37 -65.24
C SER A 7 -42.93 19.97 -64.95
N LYS A 8 -41.97 20.46 -65.75
CA LYS A 8 -40.54 20.18 -65.57
C LYS A 8 -39.99 20.81 -64.29
N TRP A 9 -40.46 22.02 -63.94
CA TRP A 9 -40.04 22.69 -62.70
C TRP A 9 -40.57 21.99 -61.45
N ILE A 10 -41.77 21.39 -61.53
CA ILE A 10 -42.35 20.58 -60.44
C ILE A 10 -41.56 19.26 -60.28
N GLN A 11 -41.17 18.62 -61.39
CA GLN A 11 -40.34 17.41 -61.36
C GLN A 11 -38.92 17.68 -60.81
N ILE A 12 -38.31 18.82 -61.15
CA ILE A 12 -37.00 19.21 -60.59
C ILE A 12 -37.11 19.46 -59.07
N GLY A 13 -38.20 20.09 -58.62
CA GLY A 13 -38.48 20.27 -57.19
C GLY A 13 -38.64 18.94 -56.45
N LEU A 14 -39.34 17.96 -57.06
CA LEU A 14 -39.57 16.64 -56.46
C LEU A 14 -38.27 15.82 -56.33
N ILE A 15 -37.35 15.94 -57.30
CA ILE A 15 -36.04 15.26 -57.28
C ILE A 15 -35.08 15.91 -56.27
N ALA A 16 -35.17 17.23 -56.07
CA ALA A 16 -34.37 17.93 -55.07
C ALA A 16 -34.76 17.55 -53.62
N VAL A 17 -36.05 17.24 -53.38
CA VAL A 17 -36.54 16.82 -52.07
C VAL A 17 -36.15 15.37 -51.74
N THR A 18 -36.09 14.47 -52.71
CA THR A 18 -35.65 13.08 -52.49
C THR A 18 -34.13 12.95 -52.27
N SER A 19 -33.32 13.84 -52.83
CA SER A 19 -31.87 13.87 -52.55
C SER A 19 -31.51 14.36 -51.15
N ALA A 20 -32.41 15.05 -50.44
CA ALA A 20 -32.17 15.49 -49.05
C ALA A 20 -32.32 14.36 -48.01
N ILE A 21 -32.89 13.22 -48.39
CA ILE A 21 -33.13 12.06 -47.51
C ILE A 21 -31.98 11.02 -47.64
N ALA A 22 -31.11 11.19 -48.63
CA ALA A 22 -30.02 10.27 -48.93
C ALA A 22 -28.65 10.87 -48.57
N MET A 23 -28.42 11.24 -47.31
CA MET A 23 -27.07 11.37 -46.80
C MET A 23 -26.90 10.62 -45.46
N PRO A 24 -25.77 9.90 -45.29
CA PRO A 24 -25.65 8.81 -44.32
C PRO A 24 -25.63 9.30 -42.88
N GLN A 25 -26.28 8.52 -42.01
CA GLN A 25 -26.29 8.69 -40.57
C GLN A 25 -24.86 8.69 -40.02
N ALA A 26 -24.58 9.59 -39.09
CA ALA A 26 -23.28 9.79 -38.46
C ALA A 26 -22.62 8.46 -38.07
N MET A 27 -21.54 8.09 -38.75
CA MET A 27 -20.64 7.07 -38.26
C MET A 27 -19.81 7.72 -37.16
N ALA A 28 -20.19 7.49 -35.91
CA ALA A 28 -19.27 7.66 -34.80
C ALA A 28 -18.05 6.80 -35.14
N GLN A 29 -16.96 7.43 -35.53
CA GLN A 29 -15.69 6.74 -35.65
C GLN A 29 -15.35 6.28 -34.24
N GLU A 30 -15.59 5.00 -33.95
CA GLU A 30 -14.94 4.27 -32.88
C GLU A 30 -13.43 4.27 -33.18
N GLY A 31 -12.79 5.43 -33.01
CA GLY A 31 -11.36 5.56 -32.87
C GLY A 31 -11.00 4.87 -31.57
N GLY A 32 -10.77 3.56 -31.67
CA GLY A 32 -10.59 2.59 -30.60
C GLY A 32 -10.27 3.22 -29.26
N THR A 33 -11.27 3.28 -28.39
CA THR A 33 -11.03 3.57 -26.99
C THR A 33 -10.14 2.46 -26.46
N ARG A 34 -8.84 2.75 -26.29
CA ARG A 34 -7.90 1.86 -25.63
C ARG A 34 -8.22 1.85 -24.14
N VAL A 35 -9.25 1.09 -23.77
CA VAL A 35 -9.56 0.80 -22.37
C VAL A 35 -8.56 -0.26 -21.91
N GLY A 36 -7.47 0.18 -21.29
CA GLY A 36 -6.59 -0.71 -20.54
C GLY A 36 -7.25 -1.04 -19.21
N ALA A 37 -7.74 -2.27 -19.05
CA ALA A 37 -8.18 -2.77 -17.74
C ALA A 37 -6.93 -2.97 -16.87
N VAL A 38 -6.61 -1.98 -16.04
CA VAL A 38 -5.60 -2.12 -14.99
C VAL A 38 -6.25 -2.85 -13.81
N ASN A 39 -5.72 -4.03 -13.50
CA ASN A 39 -6.15 -4.76 -12.32
C ASN A 39 -5.63 -4.01 -11.09
N VAL A 40 -6.51 -3.21 -10.49
CA VAL A 40 -6.22 -2.32 -9.35
C VAL A 40 -5.61 -3.09 -8.19
N GLU A 41 -6.04 -4.34 -8.00
CA GLU A 41 -5.55 -5.26 -6.97
C GLU A 41 -4.09 -5.67 -7.21
N LYS A 42 -3.70 -5.89 -8.48
CA LYS A 42 -2.32 -6.21 -8.86
C LYS A 42 -1.40 -5.01 -8.74
N VAL A 43 -1.85 -3.81 -9.12
CA VAL A 43 -1.08 -2.57 -8.97
C VAL A 43 -0.87 -2.23 -7.49
N PHE A 44 -1.85 -2.49 -6.63
CA PHE A 44 -1.73 -2.26 -5.18
C PHE A 44 -0.83 -3.31 -4.50
N ASN A 45 -0.97 -4.59 -4.86
CA ASN A 45 -0.17 -5.69 -4.30
C ASN A 45 1.27 -5.74 -4.82
N GLU A 46 1.52 -5.33 -6.07
CA GLU A 46 2.86 -5.28 -6.65
C GLU A 46 3.52 -3.91 -6.56
N SER A 47 2.83 -2.88 -6.06
CA SER A 47 3.42 -1.55 -5.87
C SER A 47 4.70 -1.67 -5.05
N ASP A 48 5.81 -1.19 -5.60
CA ASP A 48 7.10 -1.17 -4.91
C ASP A 48 7.00 -0.50 -3.52
N MET A 49 6.06 0.43 -3.37
CA MET A 49 5.78 1.10 -2.10
C MET A 49 5.17 0.15 -1.04
N ALA A 50 4.30 -0.78 -1.44
CA ALA A 50 3.71 -1.77 -0.55
C ALA A 50 4.74 -2.81 -0.11
N LYS A 51 5.54 -3.35 -1.06
CA LYS A 51 6.63 -4.27 -0.78
C LYS A 51 7.72 -3.64 0.08
N ALA A 52 8.12 -2.40 -0.23
CA ALA A 52 9.09 -1.66 0.58
C ALA A 52 8.58 -1.40 2.00
N SER A 53 7.29 -1.07 2.16
CA SER A 53 6.68 -0.88 3.48
C SER A 53 6.60 -2.19 4.25
N GLN A 54 6.27 -3.30 3.60
CA GLN A 54 6.23 -4.61 4.23
C GLN A 54 7.62 -5.07 4.69
N THR A 55 8.65 -4.90 3.85
CA THR A 55 10.04 -5.19 4.23
C THR A 55 10.51 -4.29 5.38
N ARG A 56 10.16 -3.00 5.37
CA ARG A 56 10.46 -2.08 6.48
C ARG A 56 9.81 -2.54 7.78
N LEU A 57 8.52 -2.87 7.76
CA LEU A 57 7.82 -3.39 8.93
C LEU A 57 8.44 -4.71 9.42
N GLN A 58 8.74 -5.64 8.52
CA GLN A 58 9.37 -6.91 8.87
C GLN A 58 10.75 -6.70 9.51
N ASN A 59 11.55 -5.78 8.99
CA ASN A 59 12.83 -5.39 9.57
C ASN A 59 12.66 -4.75 10.94
N GLU A 60 11.68 -3.85 11.11
CA GLU A 60 11.39 -3.23 12.41
C GLU A 60 10.92 -4.26 13.45
N PHE A 61 10.00 -5.16 13.08
CA PHE A 61 9.54 -6.23 13.97
C PHE A 61 10.67 -7.18 14.34
N THR A 62 11.49 -7.58 13.37
CA THR A 62 12.66 -8.44 13.60
C THR A 62 13.66 -7.76 14.52
N LYS A 63 13.94 -6.48 14.29
CA LYS A 63 14.82 -5.68 15.15
C LYS A 63 14.27 -5.58 16.57
N ARG A 64 12.98 -5.25 16.74
CA ARG A 64 12.32 -5.18 18.06
C ARG A 64 12.34 -6.53 18.77
N GLN A 65 12.08 -7.62 18.06
CA GLN A 65 12.13 -8.96 18.63
C GLN A 65 13.55 -9.30 19.12
N ASN A 66 14.56 -9.00 18.31
CA ASN A 66 15.96 -9.19 18.66
C ASN A 66 16.37 -8.34 19.87
N GLU A 67 15.94 -7.09 19.95
CA GLU A 67 16.21 -6.20 21.09
C GLU A 67 15.59 -6.75 22.39
N ILE A 68 14.37 -7.28 22.33
CA ILE A 68 13.72 -7.93 23.48
C ILE A 68 14.49 -9.19 23.89
N ARG A 69 14.89 -10.02 22.92
CA ARG A 69 15.67 -11.24 23.16
C ARG A 69 17.01 -10.93 23.83
N GLN A 70 17.76 -9.97 23.29
CA GLN A 70 19.04 -9.51 23.86
C GLN A 70 18.86 -8.92 25.26
N SER A 71 17.80 -8.14 25.49
CA SER A 71 17.53 -7.57 26.81
C SER A 71 17.27 -8.66 27.85
N ALA A 72 16.53 -9.72 27.47
CA ALA A 72 16.32 -10.88 28.34
C ALA A 72 17.63 -11.65 28.63
N GLU A 73 18.48 -11.86 27.61
CA GLU A 73 19.79 -12.49 27.79
C GLU A 73 20.70 -11.67 28.71
N ARG A 74 20.69 -10.34 28.59
CA ARG A 74 21.47 -9.44 29.47
C ARG A 74 21.01 -9.55 30.92
N ILE A 75 19.71 -9.53 31.18
CA ILE A 75 19.16 -9.70 32.54
C ILE A 75 19.58 -11.05 33.12
N LYS A 76 19.47 -12.13 32.34
CA LYS A 76 19.90 -13.46 32.78
C LYS A 76 21.39 -13.50 33.12
N SER A 77 22.24 -12.98 32.24
CA SER A 77 23.69 -12.94 32.47
C SER A 77 24.07 -12.07 33.68
N ALA A 78 23.40 -10.93 33.87
CA ALA A 78 23.61 -10.07 35.02
C ALA A 78 23.16 -10.74 36.32
N ALA A 79 22.07 -11.52 36.31
CA ALA A 79 21.61 -12.30 37.44
C ALA A 79 22.60 -13.42 37.80
N GLU A 80 23.09 -14.18 36.81
CA GLU A 80 24.13 -15.21 37.01
C GLU A 80 25.44 -14.60 37.53
N LYS A 81 25.80 -13.39 37.07
CA LYS A 81 26.97 -12.67 37.59
C LYS A 81 26.75 -12.22 39.04
N LEU A 82 25.58 -11.70 39.36
CA LEU A 82 25.25 -11.29 40.72
C LEU A 82 25.28 -12.48 41.68
N ASP A 83 24.77 -13.64 41.27
CA ASP A 83 24.76 -14.86 42.08
C ASP A 83 26.19 -15.37 42.33
N ARG A 84 27.01 -15.46 41.27
CA ARG A 84 28.43 -15.88 41.37
C ARG A 84 29.28 -14.91 42.20
N ASP A 85 29.16 -13.62 41.94
CA ASP A 85 29.97 -12.61 42.60
C ASP A 85 29.40 -12.24 43.98
N SER A 86 28.22 -12.75 44.35
CA SER A 86 27.52 -12.36 45.58
C SER A 86 28.43 -12.46 46.81
N ALA A 87 29.19 -13.56 46.94
CA ALA A 87 30.06 -13.83 48.08
C ALA A 87 31.27 -12.88 48.19
N VAL A 88 31.69 -12.23 47.10
CA VAL A 88 32.85 -11.34 47.03
C VAL A 88 32.47 -9.86 46.87
N MET A 89 31.20 -9.56 46.60
CA MET A 89 30.69 -8.20 46.50
C MET A 89 30.36 -7.58 47.86
N SER A 90 30.59 -6.28 47.99
CA SER A 90 30.11 -5.52 49.16
C SER A 90 28.57 -5.45 49.18
N GLU A 91 27.99 -5.29 50.37
CA GLU A 91 26.53 -5.19 50.53
C GLU A 91 25.93 -4.04 49.69
N ALA A 92 26.60 -2.89 49.69
CA ALA A 92 26.19 -1.71 48.91
C ALA A 92 26.17 -2.00 47.39
N GLU A 93 27.19 -2.68 46.86
CA GLU A 93 27.23 -3.04 45.45
C GLU A 93 26.21 -4.12 45.09
N ARG A 94 25.97 -5.07 46.00
CA ARG A 94 24.93 -6.11 45.82
C ARG A 94 23.55 -5.47 45.70
N VAL A 95 23.20 -4.57 46.61
CA VAL A 95 21.93 -3.82 46.58
C VAL A 95 21.81 -2.99 45.30
N ARG A 96 22.89 -2.33 44.87
CA ARG A 96 22.89 -1.56 43.61
C ARG A 96 22.59 -2.45 42.41
N LYS A 97 23.27 -3.60 42.27
CA LYS A 97 23.04 -4.54 41.16
C LYS A 97 21.67 -5.20 41.20
N GLN A 98 21.16 -5.53 42.39
CA GLN A 98 19.79 -6.05 42.55
C GLN A 98 18.75 -5.05 42.06
N ARG A 99 18.92 -3.78 42.40
CA ARG A 99 18.04 -2.70 41.93
C ARG A 99 18.11 -2.53 40.41
N GLU A 100 19.32 -2.55 39.85
CA GLU A 100 19.52 -2.45 38.41
C GLU A 100 18.88 -3.61 37.65
N LEU A 101 19.00 -4.85 38.16
CA LEU A 101 18.31 -6.02 37.62
C LEU A 101 16.78 -5.86 37.65
N ALA A 102 16.23 -5.38 38.76
CA ALA A 102 14.79 -5.15 38.88
C ALA A 102 14.28 -4.07 37.91
N ASP A 103 15.06 -3.02 37.69
CA ASP A 103 14.72 -1.94 36.74
C ASP A 103 14.80 -2.43 35.28
N GLN A 104 15.82 -3.24 34.95
CA GLN A 104 15.92 -3.88 33.64
C GLN A 104 14.77 -4.84 33.36
N ASP A 105 14.36 -5.65 34.35
CA ASP A 105 13.21 -6.56 34.20
C ASP A 105 11.91 -5.78 33.97
N ARG A 106 11.66 -4.70 34.73
CA ARG A 106 10.52 -3.81 34.49
C ARG A 106 10.55 -3.19 33.10
N GLU A 107 11.71 -2.81 32.59
CA GLU A 107 11.84 -2.31 31.23
C GLU A 107 11.55 -3.38 30.19
N LEU A 108 12.05 -4.61 30.37
CA LEU A 108 11.75 -5.74 29.49
C LEU A 108 10.24 -6.03 29.45
N GLN A 109 9.60 -6.07 30.62
CA GLN A 109 8.15 -6.25 30.72
C GLN A 109 7.39 -5.13 30.00
N ARG A 110 7.83 -3.88 30.13
CA ARG A 110 7.25 -2.75 29.38
C ARG A 110 7.43 -2.89 27.87
N LYS A 111 8.61 -3.32 27.40
CA LYS A 111 8.88 -3.53 25.96
C LYS A 111 8.02 -4.67 25.40
N ARG A 112 7.86 -5.77 26.14
CA ARG A 112 7.00 -6.90 25.73
C ARG A 112 5.53 -6.53 25.59
N ARG A 113 5.01 -5.61 26.42
CA ARG A 113 3.62 -5.14 26.35
C ARG A 113 3.33 -4.20 25.18
N LYS A 114 4.36 -3.55 24.63
CA LYS A 114 4.24 -2.58 23.53
C LYS A 114 4.39 -3.22 22.14
N ASN A 115 4.70 -4.51 22.09
CA ASN A 115 4.86 -5.28 20.86
C ASN A 115 3.60 -6.06 20.52
#